data_AF-A0A358AUL6-F1
#
_entry.id   AF-A0A358AUL6-F1
#
_cell.length_a   1.000
_cell.length_b   1.000
_cell.length_c   1.000
_cell.angle_alpha   90.00
_cell.angle_beta   90.00
_cell.angle_gamma   90.00
#
_symmetry.space_group_name_H-M   'P 1'
#
loop_
_entity.id
_entity.type
_entity.pdbx_description
1 polymer ?
#
loop_
_entity_poly.entity_id
_entity_poly.type
_entity_poly.pdbx_seq_one_letter_code
_entity_poly.pdbx_strand_id
1 'polypeptide(L)'
;MKRIFTFIIILLLLLTPASLSFATSDDPADADNFTISLTAEPAEGGSVTGAGEYSPGTNVTISATANEGYTFVGWYRQGTDEIVEEAAEWEYSLEQDRSYVARFEAKLTVGIIAEPAEGGTVSQTGSGSYIAGETVTISAVPNPEYTFLGWFDASSMLDPLPADADNPYNYSFQLSASRSFIAKFTAQYRLDINVSPEEGGSVLGEGQYSGGSIVTLEAIPAEDYRFTGWVLPSDPNTVVSKDEKYVFNLNSDKTYTATFSRSFAYIGVRVALVAIIGVAGFIGLLVLYRHVKTIRHGSRSYGRGRRPSRGR
;
A
#
# COMPACT_ATOMS: atom_id res chain seq x y z
N MET A 1 -135.59 28.23 22.66
CA MET A 1 -135.72 26.78 22.40
C MET A 1 -134.66 26.04 23.21
N LYS A 2 -135.11 25.04 23.99
CA LYS A 2 -134.39 23.94 24.69
C LYS A 2 -133.22 24.34 25.62
N ARG A 3 -133.43 24.49 26.94
CA ARG A 3 -133.65 23.50 28.04
C ARG A 3 -132.33 22.89 28.57
N ILE A 4 -131.91 23.26 29.81
CA ILE A 4 -131.99 22.48 31.08
C ILE A 4 -130.71 21.63 31.30
N PHE A 5 -129.82 22.02 32.25
CA PHE A 5 -129.58 21.39 33.59
C PHE A 5 -128.73 20.09 33.47
N THR A 6 -127.62 19.80 34.17
CA THR A 6 -127.41 19.66 35.63
C THR A 6 -125.96 19.14 35.91
N PHE A 7 -125.29 19.69 36.94
CA PHE A 7 -124.41 19.08 37.99
C PHE A 7 -123.05 18.34 37.76
N ILE A 8 -122.07 18.84 38.54
CA ILE A 8 -121.07 18.20 39.45
C ILE A 8 -120.01 17.23 38.88
N ILE A 9 -118.73 17.49 39.20
CA ILE A 9 -117.80 16.68 40.05
C ILE A 9 -116.39 17.29 39.96
N ILE A 10 -115.80 17.57 41.13
CA ILE A 10 -114.42 18.01 41.35
C ILE A 10 -113.47 16.82 41.15
N LEU A 11 -112.41 16.97 40.36
CA LEU A 11 -111.25 16.06 40.39
C LEU A 11 -109.95 16.88 40.34
N LEU A 12 -109.17 16.74 41.40
CA LEU A 12 -107.87 17.32 41.67
C LEU A 12 -106.81 16.62 40.77
N LEU A 13 -106.06 17.36 39.96
CA LEU A 13 -104.90 16.84 39.22
C LEU A 13 -103.69 17.75 39.46
N LEU A 14 -102.65 17.14 40.01
CA LEU A 14 -101.37 17.72 40.43
C LEU A 14 -100.59 18.29 39.22
N LEU A 15 -100.20 19.56 39.31
CA LEU A 15 -99.22 20.17 38.42
C LEU A 15 -97.86 20.14 39.13
N THR A 16 -96.98 19.21 38.75
CA THR A 16 -95.54 19.29 39.10
C THR A 16 -94.78 19.86 37.90
N PRO A 17 -93.92 20.86 38.08
CA PRO A 17 -93.16 21.43 36.97
C PRO A 17 -92.11 20.44 36.49
N ALA A 18 -92.00 20.28 35.17
CA ALA A 18 -90.89 19.60 34.54
C ALA A 18 -89.58 20.30 34.94
N SER A 19 -88.75 19.61 35.71
CA SER A 19 -87.36 19.99 35.92
C SER A 19 -86.62 19.84 34.60
N LEU A 20 -86.16 20.95 34.00
CA LEU A 20 -85.10 20.91 32.99
C LEU A 20 -83.84 20.36 33.67
N SER A 21 -83.48 19.12 33.36
CA SER A 21 -82.12 18.63 33.59
C SER A 21 -81.24 19.20 32.48
N PHE A 22 -80.36 20.15 32.82
CA PHE A 22 -79.21 20.45 31.99
C PHE A 22 -78.28 19.24 32.10
N ALA A 23 -78.33 18.34 31.12
CA ALA A 23 -77.26 17.38 30.93
C ALA A 23 -76.05 18.16 30.44
N THR A 24 -75.09 18.42 31.33
CA THR A 24 -73.70 18.67 30.94
C THR A 24 -73.26 17.45 30.12
N SER A 25 -73.10 17.64 28.82
CA SER A 25 -72.40 16.69 27.95
C SER A 25 -70.90 16.79 28.25
N ASP A 26 -70.50 16.36 29.43
CA ASP A 26 -69.15 15.85 29.66
C ASP A 26 -69.23 14.34 29.42
N ASP A 27 -69.22 13.96 28.15
CA ASP A 27 -68.84 12.62 27.76
C ASP A 27 -67.31 12.62 27.58
N PRO A 28 -66.53 11.93 28.43
CA PRO A 28 -65.07 11.91 28.30
C PRO A 28 -64.58 10.93 27.21
N ALA A 29 -65.39 10.62 26.18
CA ALA A 29 -65.16 9.47 25.31
C ALA A 29 -65.29 9.73 23.80
N ASP A 30 -64.74 10.85 23.31
CA ASP A 30 -64.36 10.94 21.89
C ASP A 30 -63.01 11.64 21.74
N ALA A 31 -61.99 11.03 22.37
CA ALA A 31 -60.62 11.36 22.08
C ALA A 31 -60.24 10.57 20.82
N ASP A 32 -60.13 11.26 19.68
CA ASP A 32 -59.64 10.66 18.43
C ASP A 32 -58.33 9.90 18.70
N ASN A 33 -58.25 8.65 18.22
CA ASN A 33 -56.99 7.89 18.27
C ASN A 33 -55.97 8.54 17.34
N PHE A 34 -54.69 8.45 17.71
CA PHE A 34 -53.59 8.87 16.86
C PHE A 34 -52.93 7.69 16.17
N THR A 35 -52.47 7.91 14.94
CA THR A 35 -51.84 6.88 14.09
C THR A 35 -50.33 7.04 14.05
N ILE A 36 -49.62 5.92 14.20
CA ILE A 36 -48.19 5.80 13.88
C ILE A 36 -48.04 5.01 12.58
N SER A 37 -47.45 5.65 11.58
CA SER A 37 -47.05 5.00 10.31
C SER A 37 -45.53 4.83 10.26
N LEU A 38 -45.06 3.60 10.01
CA LEU A 38 -43.63 3.29 9.91
C LEU A 38 -43.33 2.68 8.55
N THR A 39 -42.20 3.07 7.96
CA THR A 39 -41.69 2.49 6.72
C THR A 39 -40.20 2.21 6.83
N ALA A 40 -39.70 1.21 6.11
CA ALA A 40 -38.28 0.93 5.97
C ALA A 40 -37.78 1.45 4.62
N GLU A 41 -36.63 2.11 4.59
CA GLU A 41 -36.00 2.63 3.38
C GLU A 41 -34.49 2.30 3.34
N PRO A 42 -34.03 1.50 2.36
CA PRO A 42 -34.83 0.74 1.40
C PRO A 42 -35.66 -0.35 2.10
N ALA A 43 -36.73 -0.81 1.46
CA ALA A 43 -37.66 -1.78 2.05
C ALA A 43 -37.00 -3.14 2.32
N GLU A 44 -36.05 -3.55 1.48
CA GLU A 44 -35.21 -4.73 1.67
C GLU A 44 -34.16 -4.57 2.78
N GLY A 45 -33.92 -3.33 3.25
CA GLY A 45 -32.89 -3.02 4.24
C GLY A 45 -33.25 -3.45 5.66
N GLY A 46 -34.53 -3.61 5.96
CA GLY A 46 -34.96 -4.04 7.28
C GLY A 46 -36.47 -4.13 7.45
N SER A 47 -36.89 -4.32 8.69
CA SER A 47 -38.28 -4.36 9.11
C SER A 47 -38.52 -3.42 10.29
N VAL A 48 -39.75 -2.95 10.43
CA VAL A 48 -40.17 -2.01 11.48
C VAL A 48 -41.37 -2.56 12.25
N THR A 49 -41.45 -2.30 13.55
CA THR A 49 -42.59 -2.67 14.41
C THR A 49 -43.04 -1.49 15.27
N GLY A 50 -44.29 -1.52 15.76
CA GLY A 50 -44.89 -0.43 16.56
C GLY A 50 -45.78 0.54 15.78
N ALA A 51 -46.11 0.23 14.52
CA ALA A 51 -47.14 0.95 13.77
C ALA A 51 -48.55 0.54 14.24
N GLY A 52 -49.49 1.48 14.23
CA GLY A 52 -50.87 1.24 14.67
C GLY A 52 -51.62 2.50 15.07
N GLU A 53 -52.85 2.32 15.55
CA GLU A 53 -53.68 3.36 16.17
C GLU A 53 -53.64 3.21 17.69
N TYR A 54 -53.43 4.32 18.39
CA TYR A 54 -53.32 4.34 19.85
C TYR A 54 -54.09 5.52 20.43
N SER A 55 -54.60 5.36 21.64
CA SER A 55 -55.24 6.46 22.38
C SER A 55 -54.20 7.53 22.75
N PRO A 56 -54.59 8.81 22.83
CA PRO A 56 -53.70 9.91 23.20
C PRO A 56 -52.91 9.66 24.49
N GLY A 57 -51.61 9.98 24.48
CA GLY A 57 -50.71 9.82 25.63
C GLY A 57 -50.22 8.38 25.88
N THR A 58 -50.59 7.42 25.02
CA THR A 58 -50.04 6.06 25.07
C THR A 58 -48.55 6.10 24.74
N ASN A 59 -47.73 5.43 25.54
CA ASN A 59 -46.35 5.17 25.19
C ASN A 59 -46.27 3.98 24.23
N VAL A 60 -45.67 4.21 23.06
CA VAL A 60 -45.50 3.20 22.03
C VAL A 60 -44.01 2.94 21.83
N THR A 61 -43.61 1.67 21.92
CA THR A 61 -42.29 1.23 21.50
C THR A 61 -42.28 1.01 20.00
N ILE A 62 -41.43 1.73 19.28
CA ILE A 62 -41.15 1.44 17.88
C ILE A 62 -39.74 0.87 17.74
N SER A 63 -39.57 -0.12 16.88
CA SER A 63 -38.28 -0.78 16.67
C SER A 63 -38.01 -1.06 15.20
N ALA A 64 -36.73 -1.02 14.84
CA ALA A 64 -36.21 -1.32 13.51
C ALA A 64 -35.21 -2.48 13.61
N THR A 65 -35.38 -3.49 12.78
CA THR A 65 -34.45 -4.62 12.68
C THR A 65 -33.86 -4.64 11.27
N ALA A 66 -32.54 -4.44 11.18
CA ALA A 66 -31.82 -4.50 9.91
C ALA A 66 -31.76 -5.94 9.38
N ASN A 67 -31.96 -6.10 8.07
CA ASN A 67 -31.79 -7.38 7.40
C ASN A 67 -30.29 -7.70 7.22
N GLU A 68 -29.98 -8.95 6.88
CA GLU A 68 -28.62 -9.37 6.58
C GLU A 68 -28.04 -8.52 5.43
N GLY A 69 -26.78 -8.10 5.58
CA GLY A 69 -26.13 -7.21 4.63
C GLY A 69 -26.52 -5.73 4.77
N TYR A 70 -27.31 -5.34 5.76
CA TYR A 70 -27.64 -3.94 6.05
C TYR A 70 -27.28 -3.53 7.48
N THR A 71 -27.22 -2.22 7.70
CA THR A 71 -27.17 -1.60 9.02
C THR A 71 -28.27 -0.56 9.15
N PHE A 72 -28.80 -0.42 10.37
CA PHE A 72 -29.72 0.67 10.70
C PHE A 72 -28.92 1.97 10.85
N VAL A 73 -29.42 3.05 10.25
CA VAL A 73 -28.80 4.38 10.29
C VAL A 73 -29.52 5.31 11.25
N GLY A 74 -30.85 5.26 11.28
CA GLY A 74 -31.65 6.14 12.12
C GLY A 74 -33.12 6.17 11.72
N TRP A 75 -33.93 6.76 12.60
CA TRP A 75 -35.32 7.11 12.34
C TRP A 75 -35.42 8.54 11.84
N TYR A 76 -36.13 8.71 10.73
CA TYR A 76 -36.32 9.99 10.06
C TYR A 76 -37.79 10.35 10.00
N ARG A 77 -38.11 11.65 10.03
CA ARG A 77 -39.49 12.09 9.80
C ARG A 77 -39.84 11.96 8.32
N GLN A 78 -41.00 11.37 8.02
CA GLN A 78 -41.39 11.07 6.65
C GLN A 78 -41.37 12.32 5.75
N GLY A 79 -40.74 12.20 4.58
CA GLY A 79 -40.60 13.28 3.60
C GLY A 79 -39.54 14.33 3.95
N THR A 80 -38.71 14.08 4.96
CA THR A 80 -37.61 14.97 5.39
C THR A 80 -36.32 14.18 5.63
N ASP A 81 -35.20 14.89 5.70
CA ASP A 81 -33.90 14.36 6.14
C ASP A 81 -33.60 14.66 7.62
N GLU A 82 -34.64 15.03 8.38
CA GLU A 82 -34.52 15.26 9.82
C GLU A 82 -34.43 13.92 10.55
N ILE A 83 -33.28 13.65 11.16
CA ILE A 83 -33.12 12.52 12.08
C ILE A 83 -33.83 12.84 13.39
N VAL A 84 -34.65 11.89 13.83
CA VAL A 84 -35.45 12.02 15.05
C VAL A 84 -34.86 11.16 16.17
N GLU A 85 -34.28 10.01 15.82
CA GLU A 85 -33.63 9.09 16.77
C GLU A 85 -32.58 8.23 16.08
N GLU A 86 -31.46 7.98 16.77
CA GLU A 86 -30.35 7.11 16.33
C GLU A 86 -30.45 5.70 16.91
N ALA A 87 -31.17 5.52 18.03
CA ALA A 87 -31.46 4.21 18.57
C ALA A 87 -32.42 3.42 17.68
N ALA A 88 -32.09 2.16 17.41
CA ALA A 88 -32.94 1.26 16.62
C ALA A 88 -34.30 0.98 17.29
N GLU A 89 -34.38 1.11 18.61
CA GLU A 89 -35.59 0.96 19.40
C GLU A 89 -35.70 2.13 20.38
N TRP A 90 -36.88 2.74 20.44
CA TRP A 90 -37.19 3.80 21.41
C TRP A 90 -38.68 3.83 21.75
N GLU A 91 -38.99 4.41 22.90
CA GLU A 91 -40.35 4.59 23.40
C GLU A 91 -40.78 6.05 23.19
N TYR A 92 -41.96 6.23 22.61
CA TYR A 92 -42.49 7.54 22.25
C TYR A 92 -43.91 7.72 22.80
N SER A 93 -44.17 8.85 23.47
CA SER A 93 -45.53 9.20 23.93
C SER A 93 -46.31 9.85 22.80
N LEU A 94 -47.42 9.23 22.41
CA LEU A 94 -48.17 9.64 21.22
C LEU A 94 -49.12 10.81 21.52
N GLU A 95 -48.71 12.01 21.11
CA GLU A 95 -49.49 13.24 21.28
C GLU A 95 -50.23 13.70 20.00
N GLN A 96 -49.90 13.12 18.84
CA GLN A 96 -50.51 13.40 17.54
C GLN A 96 -50.08 12.34 16.52
N ASP A 97 -50.70 12.31 15.34
CA ASP A 97 -50.27 11.46 14.24
C ASP A 97 -48.79 11.68 13.89
N ARG A 98 -48.09 10.57 13.68
CA ARG A 98 -46.66 10.54 13.34
C ARG A 98 -46.38 9.56 12.23
N SER A 99 -45.41 9.92 11.39
CA SER A 99 -44.92 9.06 10.33
C SER A 99 -43.39 9.10 10.32
N TYR A 100 -42.78 7.93 10.51
CA TYR A 100 -41.34 7.77 10.58
C TYR A 100 -40.84 6.78 9.52
N VAL A 101 -39.61 6.97 9.10
CA VAL A 101 -38.89 6.12 8.16
C VAL A 101 -37.64 5.59 8.86
N ALA A 102 -37.52 4.27 9.02
CA ALA A 102 -36.27 3.64 9.40
C ALA A 102 -35.38 3.57 8.16
N ARG A 103 -34.25 4.28 8.19
CA ARG A 103 -33.28 4.22 7.09
C ARG A 103 -32.21 3.18 7.35
N PHE A 104 -31.89 2.42 6.31
CA PHE A 104 -30.88 1.38 6.32
C PHE A 104 -29.87 1.60 5.21
N GLU A 105 -28.62 1.22 5.47
CA GLU A 105 -27.54 1.25 4.48
C GLU A 105 -26.98 -0.14 4.25
N ALA A 106 -26.68 -0.45 2.99
CA ALA A 106 -26.03 -1.70 2.63
C ALA A 106 -24.61 -1.72 3.20
N LYS A 107 -24.27 -2.83 3.85
CA LYS A 107 -22.92 -3.11 4.33
C LYS A 107 -22.00 -3.37 3.14
N LEU A 108 -20.87 -2.68 3.14
CA LEU A 108 -19.79 -2.85 2.19
C LEU A 108 -18.72 -3.77 2.77
N THR A 109 -17.98 -4.44 1.88
CA THR A 109 -16.91 -5.37 2.26
C THR A 109 -15.61 -5.01 1.58
N VAL A 110 -14.50 -5.28 2.26
CA VAL A 110 -13.15 -5.16 1.72
C VAL A 110 -12.49 -6.53 1.78
N GLY A 111 -12.11 -7.04 0.61
CA GLY A 111 -11.31 -8.25 0.46
C GLY A 111 -9.84 -7.91 0.32
N ILE A 112 -8.96 -8.62 1.02
CA ILE A 112 -7.50 -8.45 0.93
C ILE A 112 -6.84 -9.82 0.80
N ILE A 113 -5.86 -9.93 -0.10
CA ILE A 113 -5.10 -11.16 -0.35
C ILE A 113 -3.61 -10.82 -0.44
N ALA A 114 -2.76 -11.71 0.09
CA ALA A 114 -1.32 -11.67 -0.11
C ALA A 114 -0.93 -12.55 -1.31
N GLU A 115 -0.11 -12.03 -2.23
CA GLU A 115 0.36 -12.78 -3.40
C GLU A 115 1.89 -12.60 -3.60
N PRO A 116 2.69 -13.68 -3.51
CA PRO A 116 2.29 -15.01 -3.03
C PRO A 116 1.88 -15.00 -1.54
N ALA A 117 1.11 -16.00 -1.11
CA ALA A 117 0.57 -16.06 0.25
C ALA A 117 1.69 -16.21 1.31
N GLU A 118 2.77 -16.91 0.98
CA GLU A 118 3.98 -17.03 1.78
C GLU A 118 4.80 -15.73 1.85
N GLY A 119 4.51 -14.75 0.99
CA GLY A 119 5.29 -13.51 0.90
C GLY A 119 5.03 -12.52 2.03
N GLY A 120 3.89 -12.63 2.70
CA GLY A 120 3.56 -11.75 3.82
C GLY A 120 2.16 -11.99 4.38
N THR A 121 1.80 -11.17 5.37
CA THR A 121 0.46 -11.13 5.93
C THR A 121 -0.21 -9.81 5.58
N VAL A 122 -1.54 -9.81 5.56
CA VAL A 122 -2.37 -8.63 5.28
C VAL A 122 -3.41 -8.45 6.38
N SER A 123 -3.73 -7.21 6.69
CA SER A 123 -4.76 -6.83 7.65
C SER A 123 -5.50 -5.57 7.19
N GLN A 124 -6.64 -5.30 7.80
CA GLN A 124 -7.44 -4.11 7.56
C GLN A 124 -8.02 -3.59 8.87
N THR A 125 -8.25 -2.28 8.93
CA THR A 125 -8.96 -1.65 10.05
C THR A 125 -10.44 -2.00 10.03
N GLY A 126 -11.04 -2.20 11.20
CA GLY A 126 -12.46 -2.54 11.32
C GLY A 126 -12.73 -4.05 11.33
N SER A 127 -14.01 -4.42 11.25
CA SER A 127 -14.48 -5.81 11.38
C SER A 127 -14.76 -6.51 10.04
N GLY A 128 -14.46 -5.86 8.91
CA GLY A 128 -14.75 -6.39 7.57
C GLY A 128 -16.14 -6.09 7.03
N SER A 129 -16.97 -5.36 7.79
CA SER A 129 -18.26 -4.82 7.37
C SER A 129 -18.25 -3.31 7.61
N TYR A 130 -18.55 -2.55 6.56
CA TYR A 130 -18.42 -1.10 6.55
C TYR A 130 -19.67 -0.42 6.00
N ILE A 131 -19.80 0.88 6.19
CA ILE A 131 -20.77 1.72 5.46
C ILE A 131 -20.07 2.64 4.47
N ALA A 132 -20.84 3.24 3.56
CA ALA A 132 -20.29 4.14 2.56
C ALA A 132 -19.72 5.40 3.21
N GLY A 133 -18.51 5.80 2.81
CA GLY A 133 -17.79 6.95 3.38
C GLY A 133 -16.93 6.62 4.60
N GLU A 134 -16.90 5.36 5.07
CA GLU A 134 -15.90 4.98 6.07
C GLU A 134 -14.49 4.98 5.47
N THR A 135 -13.53 5.40 6.30
CA THR A 135 -12.11 5.27 5.96
C THR A 135 -11.64 3.88 6.35
N VAL A 136 -11.11 3.15 5.39
CA VAL A 136 -10.47 1.86 5.62
C VAL A 136 -8.99 1.98 5.31
N THR A 137 -8.16 1.48 6.22
CA THR A 137 -6.72 1.30 6.00
C THR A 137 -6.44 -0.18 5.87
N ILE A 138 -5.79 -0.56 4.77
CA ILE A 138 -5.24 -1.91 4.57
C ILE A 138 -3.73 -1.87 4.79
N SER A 139 -3.20 -2.91 5.42
CA SER A 139 -1.80 -3.00 5.85
C SER A 139 -1.19 -4.33 5.48
N ALA A 140 0.06 -4.30 5.04
CA ALA A 140 0.84 -5.49 4.70
C ALA A 140 2.05 -5.64 5.63
N VAL A 141 2.44 -6.87 5.94
CA VAL A 141 3.68 -7.16 6.65
C VAL A 141 4.43 -8.23 5.86
N PRO A 142 5.54 -7.88 5.17
CA PRO A 142 6.37 -8.85 4.47
C PRO A 142 6.93 -9.90 5.43
N ASN A 143 6.97 -11.14 4.98
CA ASN A 143 7.73 -12.19 5.66
C ASN A 143 9.24 -12.00 5.41
N PRO A 144 10.12 -12.63 6.23
CA PRO A 144 11.54 -12.65 5.95
C PRO A 144 11.84 -13.11 4.52
N GLU A 145 12.86 -12.53 3.89
CA GLU A 145 13.24 -12.82 2.49
C GLU A 145 12.20 -12.40 1.45
N TYR A 146 11.22 -11.56 1.80
CA TYR A 146 10.30 -10.95 0.83
C TYR A 146 10.37 -9.43 0.87
N THR A 147 10.01 -8.82 -0.26
CA THR A 147 9.83 -7.37 -0.42
C THR A 147 8.39 -7.09 -0.78
N PHE A 148 7.78 -6.11 -0.13
CA PHE A 148 6.48 -5.59 -0.56
C PHE A 148 6.64 -4.77 -1.83
N LEU A 149 5.91 -5.12 -2.88
CA LEU A 149 5.88 -4.36 -4.14
C LEU A 149 4.82 -3.27 -4.14
N GLY A 150 3.74 -3.45 -3.38
CA GLY A 150 2.63 -2.51 -3.32
C GLY A 150 1.28 -3.19 -3.22
N TRP A 151 0.28 -2.37 -2.97
CA TRP A 151 -1.13 -2.74 -3.05
C TRP A 151 -1.62 -2.58 -4.49
N PHE A 152 -2.46 -3.50 -4.96
CA PHE A 152 -3.05 -3.45 -6.29
C PHE A 152 -4.55 -3.65 -6.17
N ASP A 153 -5.31 -2.96 -7.02
CA ASP A 153 -6.72 -3.30 -7.21
C ASP A 153 -6.81 -4.65 -7.93
N ALA A 154 -7.59 -5.59 -7.37
CA ALA A 154 -7.75 -6.92 -7.92
C ALA A 154 -8.37 -6.94 -9.32
N SER A 155 -9.08 -5.87 -9.72
CA SER A 155 -9.68 -5.73 -11.05
C SER A 155 -8.73 -5.19 -12.12
N SER A 156 -7.75 -4.35 -11.73
CA SER A 156 -6.89 -3.65 -12.70
C SER A 156 -5.47 -4.19 -12.74
N MET A 157 -4.91 -4.71 -11.64
CA MET A 157 -3.58 -5.35 -11.46
C MET A 157 -2.33 -4.75 -12.15
N LEU A 158 -2.46 -3.65 -12.89
CA LEU A 158 -1.45 -3.04 -13.76
C LEU A 158 -0.47 -2.19 -12.96
N ASP A 159 -1.01 -1.24 -12.19
CA ASP A 159 -0.23 -0.26 -11.45
C ASP A 159 -0.48 -0.39 -9.93
N PRO A 160 0.57 -0.18 -9.11
CA PRO A 160 0.41 -0.13 -7.66
C PRO A 160 -0.42 1.09 -7.27
N LEU A 161 -1.26 0.90 -6.26
CA LEU A 161 -1.99 1.95 -5.58
C LEU A 161 -1.02 2.84 -4.80
N PRO A 162 -1.36 4.13 -4.59
CA PRO A 162 -0.51 5.04 -3.85
C PRO A 162 -0.34 4.53 -2.41
N ALA A 163 0.90 4.50 -1.93
CA ALA A 163 1.18 4.14 -0.54
C ALA A 163 0.97 5.34 0.39
N ASP A 164 0.62 5.07 1.65
CA ASP A 164 0.53 6.10 2.67
C ASP A 164 1.91 6.74 2.92
N ALA A 165 1.93 8.07 3.11
CA ALA A 165 3.16 8.84 3.26
C ALA A 165 3.98 8.44 4.50
N ASP A 166 3.28 8.05 5.58
CA ASP A 166 3.89 7.66 6.85
C ASP A 166 4.36 6.21 6.87
N ASN A 167 3.75 5.34 6.06
CA ASN A 167 4.07 3.92 6.02
C ASN A 167 3.79 3.33 4.62
N PRO A 168 4.84 2.92 3.88
CA PRO A 168 4.68 2.40 2.52
C PRO A 168 3.95 1.06 2.44
N TYR A 169 3.74 0.37 3.57
CA TYR A 169 2.96 -0.87 3.64
C TYR A 169 1.46 -0.65 3.78
N ASN A 170 1.04 0.61 4.00
CA ASN A 170 -0.35 0.96 4.21
C ASN A 170 -0.95 1.66 2.99
N TYR A 171 -2.25 1.48 2.83
CA TYR A 171 -3.07 2.24 1.90
C TYR A 171 -4.40 2.59 2.58
N SER A 172 -4.67 3.89 2.72
CA SER A 172 -5.90 4.42 3.32
C SER A 172 -6.80 5.03 2.26
N PHE A 173 -8.09 4.68 2.29
CA PHE A 173 -9.07 5.17 1.32
C PHE A 173 -10.48 5.25 1.89
N GLN A 174 -11.30 6.06 1.24
CA GLN A 174 -12.73 6.19 1.52
C GLN A 174 -13.50 5.12 0.74
N LEU A 175 -14.25 4.28 1.45
CA LEU A 175 -14.97 3.16 0.86
C LEU A 175 -16.33 3.62 0.33
N SER A 176 -16.53 3.58 -0.98
CA SER A 176 -17.81 3.91 -1.63
C SER A 176 -18.56 2.70 -2.20
N ALA A 177 -17.87 1.57 -2.36
CA ALA A 177 -18.39 0.30 -2.85
C ALA A 177 -17.49 -0.83 -2.35
N SER A 178 -18.01 -2.07 -2.31
CA SER A 178 -17.18 -3.23 -1.95
C SER A 178 -16.03 -3.42 -2.94
N ARG A 179 -14.84 -3.71 -2.43
CA ARG A 179 -13.60 -3.81 -3.23
C ARG A 179 -12.71 -4.95 -2.76
N SER A 180 -11.85 -5.42 -3.67
CA SER A 180 -10.83 -6.41 -3.38
C SER A 180 -9.44 -5.91 -3.78
N PHE A 181 -8.47 -6.14 -2.91
CA PHE A 181 -7.08 -5.71 -3.08
C PHE A 181 -6.11 -6.88 -2.96
N ILE A 182 -4.98 -6.76 -3.65
CA ILE A 182 -3.89 -7.73 -3.60
C ILE A 182 -2.63 -7.00 -3.14
N ALA A 183 -2.05 -7.47 -2.04
CA ALA A 183 -0.69 -7.12 -1.62
C ALA A 183 0.28 -7.99 -2.40
N LYS A 184 1.07 -7.40 -3.30
CA LYS A 184 2.08 -8.15 -4.05
C LYS A 184 3.41 -8.15 -3.31
N PHE A 185 4.02 -9.32 -3.25
CA PHE A 185 5.35 -9.54 -2.68
C PHE A 185 6.25 -10.20 -3.71
N THR A 186 7.56 -9.98 -3.58
CA THR A 186 8.58 -10.70 -4.34
C THR A 186 9.64 -11.22 -3.38
N ALA A 187 10.15 -12.43 -3.63
CA ALA A 187 11.27 -12.97 -2.86
C ALA A 187 12.50 -12.05 -3.00
N GLN A 188 13.42 -12.13 -2.05
CA GLN A 188 14.75 -11.53 -2.13
C GLN A 188 15.77 -12.64 -2.21
N TYR A 189 16.78 -12.45 -3.05
CA TYR A 189 17.87 -13.38 -3.22
C TYR A 189 19.21 -12.67 -3.07
N ARG A 190 20.14 -13.38 -2.40
CA ARG A 190 21.52 -12.95 -2.22
C ARG A 190 22.39 -13.42 -3.37
N LEU A 191 23.18 -12.50 -3.90
CA LEU A 191 24.23 -12.78 -4.88
C LEU A 191 25.58 -12.45 -4.27
N ASP A 192 26.39 -13.49 -4.03
CA ASP A 192 27.76 -13.35 -3.53
C ASP A 192 28.78 -13.65 -4.64
N ILE A 193 29.95 -13.01 -4.57
CA ILE A 193 31.01 -13.22 -5.56
C ILE A 193 32.35 -13.43 -4.86
N ASN A 194 33.03 -14.50 -5.24
CA ASN A 194 34.41 -14.76 -4.85
C ASN A 194 35.37 -14.35 -5.99
N VAL A 195 36.59 -13.95 -5.64
CA VAL A 195 37.65 -13.60 -6.59
C VAL A 195 38.80 -14.60 -6.45
N SER A 196 39.24 -15.20 -7.56
CA SER A 196 40.33 -16.19 -7.54
C SER A 196 41.29 -16.06 -8.73
N PRO A 197 42.60 -15.84 -8.49
CA PRO A 197 43.19 -15.46 -7.21
C PRO A 197 42.71 -14.06 -6.76
N GLU A 198 42.75 -13.76 -5.46
CA GLU A 198 42.26 -12.49 -4.89
C GLU A 198 42.94 -11.26 -5.51
N GLU A 199 44.25 -11.34 -5.78
CA GLU A 199 44.99 -10.26 -6.45
C GLU A 199 44.71 -10.13 -7.95
N GLY A 200 43.90 -11.04 -8.51
CA GLY A 200 43.65 -11.13 -9.94
C GLY A 200 42.70 -10.06 -10.50
N GLY A 201 41.90 -9.42 -9.65
CA GLY A 201 40.96 -8.39 -10.06
C GLY A 201 39.97 -7.99 -8.97
N SER A 202 38.96 -7.23 -9.37
CA SER A 202 37.80 -6.88 -8.55
C SER A 202 36.51 -7.21 -9.30
N VAL A 203 35.39 -7.25 -8.59
CA VAL A 203 34.09 -7.62 -9.12
C VAL A 203 33.02 -6.63 -8.68
N LEU A 204 32.00 -6.45 -9.51
CA LEU A 204 30.80 -5.67 -9.22
C LEU A 204 29.55 -6.54 -9.42
N GLY A 205 28.46 -6.17 -8.75
CA GLY A 205 27.16 -6.82 -8.91
C GLY A 205 26.77 -7.77 -7.77
N GLU A 206 27.54 -7.87 -6.69
CA GLU A 206 27.11 -8.57 -5.48
C GLU A 206 26.03 -7.77 -4.73
N GLY A 207 25.18 -8.45 -3.94
CA GLY A 207 24.16 -7.80 -3.12
C GLY A 207 22.87 -8.59 -2.95
N GLN A 208 21.84 -7.90 -2.48
CA GLN A 208 20.47 -8.40 -2.34
C GLN A 208 19.63 -7.87 -3.50
N TYR A 209 18.86 -8.75 -4.13
CA TYR A 209 18.01 -8.41 -5.27
C TYR A 209 16.62 -9.00 -5.11
N SER A 210 15.61 -8.32 -5.63
CA SER A 210 14.28 -8.89 -5.78
C SER A 210 14.31 -10.09 -6.74
N GLY A 211 13.50 -11.10 -6.48
CA GLY A 211 13.38 -12.29 -7.29
C GLY A 211 12.95 -11.95 -8.71
N GLY A 212 13.61 -12.58 -9.69
CA GLY A 212 13.40 -12.29 -11.11
C GLY A 212 14.15 -11.06 -11.63
N SER A 213 14.91 -10.35 -10.79
CA SER A 213 15.74 -9.23 -11.24
C SER A 213 16.78 -9.69 -12.27
N ILE A 214 16.95 -8.90 -13.32
CA ILE A 214 18.08 -9.04 -14.25
C ILE A 214 19.29 -8.40 -13.58
N VAL A 215 20.27 -9.21 -13.20
CA VAL A 215 21.51 -8.77 -12.56
C VAL A 215 22.66 -8.80 -13.57
N THR A 216 23.60 -7.88 -13.41
CA THR A 216 24.84 -7.83 -14.22
C THR A 216 26.04 -7.94 -13.30
N LEU A 217 26.84 -8.99 -13.47
CA LEU A 217 28.16 -9.09 -12.88
C LEU A 217 29.17 -8.44 -13.80
N GLU A 218 30.17 -7.75 -13.24
CA GLU A 218 31.29 -7.18 -13.97
C GLU A 218 32.61 -7.56 -13.30
N ALA A 219 33.51 -8.20 -14.03
CA ALA A 219 34.86 -8.51 -13.60
C ALA A 219 35.83 -7.44 -14.13
N ILE A 220 36.65 -6.89 -13.25
CA ILE A 220 37.66 -5.89 -13.55
C ILE A 220 39.04 -6.50 -13.26
N PRO A 221 39.76 -7.03 -14.27
CA PRO A 221 41.08 -7.59 -14.07
C PRO A 221 42.06 -6.57 -13.49
N ALA A 222 42.89 -7.03 -12.54
CA ALA A 222 44.01 -6.26 -12.04
C ALA A 222 45.12 -6.18 -13.10
N GLU A 223 46.10 -5.32 -12.84
CA GLU A 223 47.28 -5.18 -13.69
C GLU A 223 47.98 -6.54 -13.89
N ASP A 224 48.37 -6.86 -15.12
CA ASP A 224 49.00 -8.13 -15.52
C ASP A 224 48.13 -9.39 -15.39
N TYR A 225 46.84 -9.26 -15.08
CA TYR A 225 45.86 -10.35 -15.12
C TYR A 225 44.90 -10.22 -16.31
N ARG A 226 44.26 -11.34 -16.65
CA ARG A 226 43.11 -11.40 -17.56
C ARG A 226 42.00 -12.21 -16.90
N PHE A 227 40.77 -11.81 -17.13
CA PHE A 227 39.61 -12.60 -16.76
C PHE A 227 39.57 -13.91 -17.55
N THR A 228 39.25 -15.02 -16.88
CA THR A 228 39.14 -16.35 -17.52
C THR A 228 37.73 -16.92 -17.51
N GLY A 229 36.87 -16.45 -16.62
CA GLY A 229 35.47 -16.83 -16.61
C GLY A 229 34.83 -16.81 -15.22
N TRP A 230 33.51 -16.81 -15.22
CA TRP A 230 32.65 -17.01 -14.07
C TRP A 230 32.44 -18.53 -13.89
N VAL A 231 32.66 -19.04 -12.68
CA VAL A 231 32.42 -20.45 -12.33
C VAL A 231 31.54 -20.56 -11.09
N LEU A 232 30.91 -21.71 -10.89
CA LEU A 232 30.22 -22.01 -9.64
C LEU A 232 31.23 -22.54 -8.61
N PRO A 233 31.22 -22.08 -7.35
CA PRO A 233 32.10 -22.62 -6.31
C PRO A 233 31.93 -24.14 -6.11
N SER A 234 30.70 -24.65 -6.28
CA SER A 234 30.37 -26.07 -6.17
C SER A 234 30.91 -26.92 -7.34
N ASP A 235 31.20 -26.29 -8.49
CA ASP A 235 31.76 -26.94 -9.67
C ASP A 235 32.73 -25.97 -10.39
N PRO A 236 33.95 -25.81 -9.88
CA PRO A 236 34.89 -24.80 -10.36
C PRO A 236 35.43 -25.10 -11.77
N ASN A 237 35.17 -26.30 -12.30
CA ASN A 237 35.57 -26.69 -13.65
C ASN A 237 34.54 -26.25 -14.71
N THR A 238 33.33 -25.92 -14.30
CA THR A 238 32.26 -25.48 -15.20
C THR A 238 32.22 -23.95 -15.29
N VAL A 239 32.64 -23.42 -16.44
CA VAL A 239 32.57 -22.00 -16.76
C VAL A 239 31.18 -21.65 -17.26
N VAL A 240 30.44 -20.84 -16.50
CA VAL A 240 29.09 -20.41 -16.84
C VAL A 240 29.07 -19.23 -17.81
N SER A 241 30.13 -18.40 -17.80
CA SER A 241 30.32 -17.32 -18.75
C SER A 241 31.80 -16.95 -18.85
N LYS A 242 32.25 -16.60 -20.06
CA LYS A 242 33.61 -16.09 -20.32
C LYS A 242 33.64 -14.57 -20.52
N ASP A 243 32.48 -13.94 -20.54
CA ASP A 243 32.36 -12.50 -20.72
C ASP A 243 32.59 -11.81 -19.38
N GLU A 244 33.41 -10.75 -19.37
CA GLU A 244 33.67 -9.93 -18.18
C GLU A 244 32.35 -9.36 -17.60
N LYS A 245 31.37 -9.10 -18.49
CA LYS A 245 30.00 -8.76 -18.13
C LYS A 245 29.08 -9.95 -18.30
N TYR A 246 28.46 -10.41 -17.22
CA TYR A 246 27.54 -11.54 -17.26
C TYR A 246 26.15 -11.13 -16.76
N VAL A 247 25.15 -11.25 -17.63
CA VAL A 247 23.77 -10.83 -17.38
C VAL A 247 22.86 -12.05 -17.28
N PHE A 248 22.07 -12.14 -16.21
CA PHE A 248 21.14 -13.26 -16.00
C PHE A 248 19.99 -12.88 -15.04
N ASN A 249 18.96 -13.71 -14.98
CA ASN A 249 17.87 -13.58 -14.01
C ASN A 249 18.23 -14.26 -12.68
N LEU A 250 18.16 -13.52 -11.57
CA LEU A 250 18.38 -14.07 -10.24
C LEU A 250 17.07 -14.58 -9.63
N ASN A 251 16.93 -15.91 -9.58
CA ASN A 251 15.73 -16.61 -9.08
C ASN A 251 16.00 -17.49 -7.85
N SER A 252 17.20 -17.41 -7.30
CA SER A 252 17.63 -18.11 -6.09
C SER A 252 18.88 -17.41 -5.57
N ASP A 253 19.24 -17.66 -4.32
CA ASP A 253 20.57 -17.33 -3.84
C ASP A 253 21.62 -17.97 -4.75
N LYS A 254 22.67 -17.21 -5.06
CA LYS A 254 23.76 -17.66 -5.92
C LYS A 254 25.09 -17.14 -5.43
N THR A 255 26.12 -17.95 -5.65
CA THR A 255 27.50 -17.53 -5.51
C THR A 255 28.26 -17.87 -6.78
N TYR A 256 29.03 -16.93 -7.29
CA TYR A 256 29.96 -17.14 -8.40
C TYR A 256 31.40 -16.91 -7.96
N THR A 257 32.35 -17.52 -8.65
CA THR A 257 33.76 -17.18 -8.53
C THR A 257 34.23 -16.56 -9.86
N ALA A 258 34.72 -15.33 -9.80
CA ALA A 258 35.45 -14.71 -10.89
C ALA A 258 36.87 -15.28 -10.92
N THR A 259 37.23 -15.93 -12.02
CA THR A 259 38.56 -16.52 -12.20
C THR A 259 39.45 -15.62 -13.05
N PHE A 260 40.70 -15.48 -12.64
CA PHE A 260 41.72 -14.70 -13.33
C PHE A 260 42.99 -15.50 -13.54
N SER A 261 43.75 -15.17 -14.58
CA SER A 261 45.08 -15.74 -14.83
C SER A 261 46.06 -14.65 -15.23
N ARG A 262 47.35 -14.84 -14.93
CA ARG A 262 48.39 -13.91 -15.39
C ARG A 262 48.42 -13.86 -16.91
N SER A 263 48.47 -12.65 -17.47
CA SER A 263 48.57 -12.39 -18.89
C SER A 263 50.00 -12.05 -19.29
N PHE A 264 50.75 -13.05 -19.77
CA PHE A 264 52.14 -12.87 -20.21
C PHE A 264 52.28 -11.98 -21.46
N ALA A 265 51.21 -11.75 -22.22
CA ALA A 265 51.20 -10.81 -23.33
C ALA A 265 51.40 -9.35 -22.84
N TYR A 266 50.78 -8.99 -21.71
CA TYR A 266 50.92 -7.66 -21.11
C TYR A 266 52.31 -7.48 -20.47
N ILE A 267 52.76 -8.50 -19.74
CA ILE A 267 54.09 -8.57 -19.14
C ILE A 267 55.18 -8.48 -20.21
N GLY A 268 55.04 -9.22 -21.32
CA GLY A 268 55.99 -9.25 -22.43
C GLY A 268 56.13 -7.89 -23.13
N VAL A 269 55.03 -7.17 -23.37
CA VAL A 269 55.06 -5.82 -23.96
C VAL A 269 55.75 -4.82 -23.04
N ARG A 270 55.51 -4.87 -21.73
CA ARG A 270 56.16 -3.98 -20.76
C ARG A 270 57.64 -4.27 -20.59
N VAL A 271 58.02 -5.54 -20.48
CA VAL A 271 59.43 -5.94 -20.44
C VAL A 271 60.14 -5.50 -21.73
N ALA A 272 59.50 -5.66 -22.89
CA ALA A 272 60.05 -5.17 -24.15
C ALA A 272 60.19 -3.63 -24.17
N LEU A 273 59.20 -2.88 -23.70
CA LEU A 273 59.25 -1.41 -23.61
C LEU A 273 60.35 -0.91 -22.67
N VAL A 274 60.48 -1.50 -21.47
CA VAL A 274 61.54 -1.16 -20.51
C VAL A 274 62.91 -1.51 -21.07
N ALA A 275 63.05 -2.66 -21.75
CA ALA A 275 64.29 -3.04 -22.42
C ALA A 275 64.63 -2.06 -23.55
N ILE A 276 63.66 -1.63 -24.37
CA ILE A 276 63.86 -0.65 -25.45
C ILE A 276 64.30 0.71 -24.88
N ILE A 277 63.63 1.19 -23.83
CA ILE A 277 63.98 2.47 -23.17
C ILE A 277 65.38 2.38 -22.54
N GLY A 278 65.70 1.27 -21.87
CA GLY A 278 67.02 1.03 -21.29
C GLY A 278 68.13 0.99 -22.35
N VAL A 279 67.89 0.30 -23.46
CA VAL A 279 68.84 0.22 -24.59
C VAL A 279 69.01 1.58 -25.26
N ALA A 280 67.93 2.32 -25.50
CA ALA A 280 68.00 3.67 -26.08
C ALA A 280 68.75 4.65 -25.16
N GLY A 281 68.51 4.59 -23.85
CA GLY A 281 69.24 5.37 -22.84
C GLY A 281 70.73 5.01 -22.80
N PHE A 282 71.07 3.73 -22.88
CA PHE A 282 72.46 3.25 -22.93
C PHE A 282 73.19 3.71 -24.21
N ILE A 283 72.53 3.65 -25.37
CA ILE A 283 73.08 4.15 -26.63
C ILE A 283 73.29 5.66 -26.57
N GLY A 284 72.33 6.42 -26.05
CA GLY A 284 72.45 7.87 -25.84
C GLY A 284 73.66 8.22 -24.96
N LEU A 285 73.85 7.50 -23.84
CA LEU A 285 75.00 7.69 -22.95
C LEU A 285 76.34 7.37 -23.64
N LEU A 286 76.39 6.33 -24.47
CA LEU A 286 77.57 5.94 -25.25
C LEU A 286 77.95 6.98 -26.30
N VAL A 287 76.96 7.58 -26.98
CA VAL A 287 77.17 8.67 -27.92
C VAL A 287 77.71 9.91 -27.20
N LEU A 288 77.12 10.26 -26.05
CA LEU A 288 77.59 11.37 -25.22
C LEU A 288 79.03 11.15 -24.73
N TYR A 289 79.33 9.92 -24.25
CA TYR A 289 80.68 9.54 -23.82
C TYR A 289 81.70 9.66 -24.96
N ARG A 290 81.36 9.19 -26.17
CA ARG A 290 82.23 9.35 -27.35
C ARG A 290 82.44 10.84 -27.66
N HIS A 291 81.40 11.67 -27.59
CA HIS A 291 81.52 13.10 -27.85
C HIS A 291 82.45 13.79 -26.83
N VAL A 292 82.27 13.52 -25.53
CA VAL A 292 83.14 14.04 -24.46
C VAL A 292 84.58 13.55 -24.59
N LYS A 293 84.79 12.29 -24.95
CA LYS A 293 86.14 11.73 -25.18
C LYS A 293 86.84 12.37 -26.38
N THR A 294 86.09 12.71 -27.43
CA THR A 294 86.63 13.38 -28.63
C THR A 294 87.04 14.82 -28.31
N ILE A 295 86.26 15.54 -27.50
CA ILE A 295 86.60 16.88 -27.00
C ILE A 295 87.88 16.84 -26.13
N ARG A 296 88.05 15.80 -25.31
CA ARG A 296 89.27 15.60 -24.51
C ARG A 296 90.52 15.29 -25.35
N HIS A 297 90.38 14.65 -26.50
CA HIS A 297 91.50 14.39 -27.42
C HIS A 297 91.78 15.55 -28.39
N GLY A 298 90.81 16.44 -28.64
CA GLY A 298 91.02 17.66 -29.43
C GLY A 298 91.79 18.77 -28.71
N SER A 299 91.92 18.72 -27.39
CA SER A 299 92.55 19.79 -26.58
C SER A 299 94.06 19.60 -26.32
N ARG A 300 94.78 18.78 -27.10
CA ARG A 300 96.24 18.53 -26.91
C ARG A 300 97.17 19.03 -28.03
N SER A 301 96.66 19.79 -29.00
CA SER A 301 97.50 20.41 -30.03
C SER A 301 97.18 21.89 -30.14
N TYR A 302 97.94 22.75 -29.44
CA TYR A 302 98.45 24.05 -29.89
C TYR A 302 99.27 24.68 -28.77
N GLY A 303 100.58 24.84 -28.99
CA GLY A 303 101.49 25.45 -28.01
C GLY A 303 102.98 25.26 -28.33
N ARG A 304 103.42 25.66 -29.54
CA ARG A 304 104.84 25.88 -29.85
C ARG A 304 105.35 27.09 -29.06
N GLY A 305 106.50 26.94 -28.39
CA GLY A 305 107.20 28.07 -27.75
C GLY A 305 108.62 27.77 -27.27
N ARG A 306 109.57 27.77 -28.22
CA ARG A 306 111.02 28.12 -28.15
C ARG A 306 111.94 27.64 -27.00
N ARG A 307 113.01 26.93 -27.45
CA ARG A 307 114.41 26.73 -26.94
C ARG A 307 115.05 27.97 -26.25
N PRO A 308 116.21 27.89 -25.52
CA PRO A 308 117.39 27.01 -25.75
C PRO A 308 118.14 26.43 -24.51
N SER A 309 118.74 25.25 -24.63
CA SER A 309 120.19 24.93 -24.79
C SER A 309 121.14 25.19 -23.59
N ARG A 310 121.70 24.10 -23.06
CA ARG A 310 123.07 23.85 -22.52
C ARG A 310 123.03 22.44 -21.91
N GLY A 311 123.97 21.51 -22.10
CA GLY A 311 125.35 21.60 -22.50
C GLY A 311 126.18 20.88 -21.43
N ARG A 312 126.68 19.69 -21.80
CA ARG A 312 127.49 18.70 -21.06
C ARG A 312 126.73 17.59 -20.35
#